data_AF-A0A9C8JC88-F1
#
_entry.id   AF-A0A9C8JC88-F1
#
_cell.length_a   1.000
_cell.length_b   1.000
_cell.length_c   1.000
_cell.angle_alpha   90.00
_cell.angle_beta   90.00
_cell.angle_gamma   90.00
#
_symmetry.space_group_name_H-M   'P 1'
#
loop_
_entity.id
_entity.type
_entity.pdbx_description
1 polymer ?
#
loop_
_entity_poly.entity_id
_entity_poly.type
_entity_poly.pdbx_seq_one_letter_code
_entity_poly.pdbx_strand_id
1 'polypeptide(L)'
;MAEDTGQDKTEQPSAKRLSDARTKGQVPRSKEFTTVLVLIASAAAMMFLGERIIRSVAEVMTTSFSFSRKDIFDPVQMAHHFLYALQTISLDVGAFLAITVLAALIAPASTGG
;
A
#
# COMPACT_ATOMS: atom_id res chain seq x y z
N MET A 1 7.63 39.51 7.58
CA MET A 1 7.27 39.07 8.94
C MET A 1 7.90 37.70 9.11
N ALA A 2 8.93 37.59 9.96
CA ALA A 2 9.84 36.44 9.95
C ALA A 2 9.18 35.17 10.52
N GLU A 3 9.07 34.15 9.69
CA GLU A 3 8.70 32.79 10.11
C GLU A 3 9.91 32.17 10.80
N ASP A 4 9.91 32.19 12.13
CA ASP A 4 10.98 31.62 12.95
C ASP A 4 10.89 30.09 12.87
N THR A 5 11.59 29.52 11.89
CA THR A 5 11.81 28.09 11.70
C THR A 5 12.55 27.54 12.92
N GLY A 6 11.81 27.19 13.97
CA GLY A 6 12.30 26.68 15.25
C GLY A 6 12.84 25.24 15.16
N GLN A 7 13.56 24.91 14.09
CA GLN A 7 13.97 23.54 13.80
C GLN A 7 15.19 23.09 14.63
N ASP A 8 15.84 24.00 15.39
CA ASP A 8 17.05 23.72 16.18
C ASP A 8 17.07 24.35 17.59
N LYS A 9 15.92 24.53 18.27
CA LYS A 9 15.89 24.96 19.68
C LYS A 9 15.92 23.73 20.61
N THR A 10 16.99 23.58 21.39
CA THR A 10 17.21 22.46 22.34
C THR A 10 16.43 22.59 23.65
N GLU A 11 15.81 23.74 23.92
CA GLU A 11 15.00 23.97 25.11
C GLU A 11 13.55 23.49 24.95
N GLN A 12 12.99 22.94 26.02
CA GLN A 12 11.58 22.53 26.03
C GLN A 12 10.65 23.74 25.91
N PRO A 13 9.56 23.66 25.13
CA PRO A 13 8.63 24.75 24.98
C PRO A 13 7.91 25.08 26.29
N SER A 14 7.75 26.36 26.61
CA SER A 14 7.00 26.81 27.79
C SER A 14 5.51 26.49 27.67
N ALA A 15 4.80 26.39 28.81
CA ALA A 15 3.37 26.07 28.86
C ALA A 15 2.50 27.02 28.00
N LYS A 16 2.86 28.31 27.95
CA LYS A 16 2.20 29.31 27.09
C LYS A 16 2.36 28.98 25.60
N ARG A 17 3.57 28.61 25.16
CA ARG A 17 3.83 28.20 23.76
C ARG A 17 3.04 26.94 23.38
N LEU A 18 2.92 25.96 24.28
CA LEU A 18 2.15 24.74 24.03
C LEU A 18 0.66 25.04 23.89
N SER A 19 0.13 25.92 24.74
CA SER A 19 -1.26 26.39 24.65
C SER A 19 -1.52 27.13 23.35
N ASP A 20 -0.64 28.07 22.96
CA ASP A 20 -0.77 28.83 21.73
C ASP A 20 -0.70 27.94 20.49
N ALA A 21 0.16 26.91 20.48
CA ALA A 21 0.26 25.95 19.39
C ALA A 21 -1.03 25.12 19.23
N ARG A 22 -1.65 24.70 20.34
CA ARG A 22 -2.95 24.01 20.32
C ARG A 22 -4.06 24.92 19.81
N THR A 23 -4.14 26.16 20.30
CA THR A 23 -5.14 27.14 19.85
C THR A 23 -5.01 27.48 18.37
N LYS A 24 -3.78 27.50 17.85
CA LYS A 24 -3.48 27.73 16.42
C LYS A 24 -3.67 26.49 15.54
N GLY A 25 -4.11 25.36 16.10
CA GLY A 25 -4.31 24.12 15.34
C GLY A 25 -3.02 23.56 14.73
N GLN A 26 -1.86 23.79 15.36
CA GLN A 26 -0.60 23.24 14.87
C GLN A 26 -0.58 21.73 15.10
N VAL A 27 -0.97 20.97 14.07
CA VAL A 27 -0.89 19.51 14.07
C VAL A 27 0.58 19.09 13.88
N PRO A 28 1.14 18.22 14.75
CA PRO A 28 2.49 17.71 14.57
C PRO A 28 2.61 16.99 13.22
N ARG A 29 3.39 17.55 12.29
CA ARG A 29 3.70 16.89 11.02
C ARG A 29 5.00 16.12 11.16
N SER A 30 4.93 14.80 11.12
CA SER A 30 6.14 13.97 10.99
C SER A 30 6.55 13.90 9.52
N LYS A 31 7.84 14.12 9.23
CA LYS A 31 8.39 14.03 7.87
C LYS A 31 8.17 12.66 7.22
N GLU A 32 8.07 11.60 8.03
CA GLU A 32 7.98 10.20 7.58
C GLU A 32 6.60 9.56 7.80
N PHE A 33 5.58 10.35 8.20
CA PHE A 33 4.26 9.79 8.55
C PHE A 33 3.63 8.97 7.42
N THR A 34 3.69 9.50 6.20
CA THR A 34 3.17 8.84 5.00
C THR A 34 3.86 7.49 4.78
N THR A 35 5.18 7.46 4.83
CA THR A 35 5.97 6.24 4.66
C THR A 35 5.57 5.18 5.68
N VAL A 36 5.47 5.56 6.96
CA VAL A 36 5.12 4.64 8.05
C VAL A 36 3.70 4.10 7.88
N LEU A 37 2.73 4.94 7.54
CA LEU A 37 1.35 4.50 7.32
C LEU A 37 1.23 3.54 6.14
N VAL A 38 1.89 3.81 5.02
CA VAL A 38 1.89 2.92 3.86
C VAL A 38 2.52 1.58 4.21
N LEU A 39 3.61 1.56 4.98
CA LEU A 39 4.23 0.32 5.45
C LEU A 39 3.29 -0.50 6.34
N ILE A 40 2.62 0.14 7.30
CA ILE A 40 1.65 -0.53 8.19
C ILE A 40 0.48 -1.08 7.38
N ALA A 41 -0.08 -0.29 6.46
CA ALA A 41 -1.18 -0.71 5.61
C ALA A 41 -0.77 -1.88 4.69
N SER A 42 0.44 -1.83 4.13
CA SER A 42 0.99 -2.91 3.30
C SER A 42 1.17 -4.19 4.10
N ALA A 43 1.70 -4.09 5.32
CA ALA A 43 1.86 -5.24 6.21
C ALA A 43 0.51 -5.85 6.59
N ALA A 44 -0.47 -5.02 6.96
CA ALA A 44 -1.82 -5.48 7.25
C ALA A 44 -2.48 -6.14 6.03
N ALA A 45 -2.38 -5.51 4.85
CA ALA A 45 -2.87 -6.08 3.61
C ALA A 45 -2.25 -7.46 3.34
N MET A 46 -0.94 -7.59 3.54
CA MET A 46 -0.23 -8.86 3.36
C MET A 46 -0.68 -9.94 4.36
N MET A 47 -0.99 -9.57 5.61
CA MET A 47 -1.49 -10.52 6.61
C MET A 47 -2.85 -11.12 6.21
N PHE A 48 -3.75 -10.32 5.61
CA PHE A 48 -5.09 -10.78 5.23
C PHE A 48 -5.17 -11.37 3.81
N LEU A 49 -4.41 -10.82 2.85
CA LEU A 49 -4.44 -11.25 1.45
C LEU A 49 -3.32 -12.22 1.09
N GLY A 50 -2.25 -12.30 1.88
CA GLY A 50 -1.04 -13.06 1.54
C GLY A 50 -1.30 -14.53 1.28
N GLU A 51 -2.11 -15.19 2.13
CA GLU A 51 -2.49 -16.59 1.92
C GLU A 51 -3.22 -16.79 0.59
N ARG A 52 -4.15 -15.88 0.26
CA ARG A 52 -4.93 -15.94 -0.99
C ARG A 52 -4.02 -15.76 -2.20
N ILE A 53 -3.14 -14.76 -2.17
CA ILE A 53 -2.12 -14.51 -3.21
C ILE A 53 -1.27 -15.77 -3.44
N ILE A 54 -0.76 -16.39 -2.36
CA ILE A 54 0.07 -17.59 -2.48
C ILE A 54 -0.71 -18.74 -3.13
N ARG A 55 -1.96 -18.96 -2.74
CA ARG A 55 -2.83 -19.99 -3.32
C ARG A 55 -3.08 -19.75 -4.81
N SER A 56 -3.43 -18.52 -5.19
CA SER A 56 -3.67 -18.13 -6.59
C SER A 56 -2.42 -18.30 -7.45
N VAL A 57 -1.25 -17.92 -6.94
CA VAL A 57 0.03 -18.14 -7.64
C VAL A 57 0.31 -19.64 -7.81
N ALA A 58 0.12 -20.44 -6.76
CA ALA A 58 0.30 -21.89 -6.85
C ALA A 58 -0.66 -22.54 -7.87
N GLU A 59 -1.91 -22.09 -7.91
CA GLU A 59 -2.91 -22.54 -8.88
C GLU A 59 -2.50 -22.20 -10.32
N VAL A 60 -2.03 -20.97 -10.56
CA VAL A 60 -1.53 -20.56 -11.87
C VAL A 60 -0.31 -21.37 -12.27
N MET A 61 0.62 -21.65 -11.35
CA MET A 61 1.81 -22.46 -11.64
C MET A 61 1.44 -23.90 -11.97
N THR A 62 0.56 -24.53 -11.19
CA THR A 62 0.12 -25.91 -11.45
C THR A 62 -0.61 -26.02 -12.78
N THR A 63 -1.52 -25.09 -13.08
CA THR A 63 -2.25 -25.05 -14.35
C THR A 63 -1.30 -24.80 -15.52
N SER A 64 -0.44 -23.78 -15.40
CA SER A 64 0.49 -23.38 -16.47
C SER A 64 1.62 -24.38 -16.70
N PHE A 65 1.89 -25.31 -15.78
CA PHE A 65 2.90 -26.37 -15.99
C PHE A 65 2.28 -27.74 -16.27
N SER A 66 0.96 -27.83 -16.41
CA SER A 66 0.22 -29.07 -16.69
C SER A 66 -0.28 -29.19 -18.14
N PHE A 67 0.52 -28.74 -19.12
CA PHE A 67 0.11 -28.78 -20.53
C PHE A 67 -0.11 -30.20 -21.04
N SER A 68 -1.29 -30.45 -21.63
CA SER A 68 -1.50 -31.64 -22.45
C SER A 68 -0.85 -31.44 -23.81
N ARG A 69 -0.40 -32.53 -24.45
CA ARG A 69 0.14 -32.51 -25.82
C ARG A 69 -0.79 -31.81 -26.80
N LYS A 70 -2.11 -31.90 -26.57
CA LYS A 70 -3.14 -31.27 -27.41
C LYS A 70 -3.16 -29.74 -27.30
N ASP A 71 -2.87 -29.20 -26.11
CA ASP A 71 -2.91 -27.76 -25.84
C ASP A 71 -1.73 -27.03 -26.47
N ILE A 72 -0.60 -27.73 -26.64
CA ILE A 72 0.62 -27.18 -27.27
C ILE A 72 0.40 -26.90 -28.77
N PHE A 73 -0.46 -27.68 -29.43
CA PHE A 73 -0.73 -27.53 -30.87
C PHE A 73 -1.98 -26.70 -31.18
N ASP A 74 -2.68 -26.20 -30.15
CA ASP A 74 -3.85 -25.33 -30.30
C ASP A 74 -3.59 -23.94 -29.69
N PRO A 75 -3.24 -22.93 -30.52
CA PRO A 75 -2.96 -21.58 -30.07
C PRO A 75 -4.12 -20.91 -29.30
N VAL A 76 -5.37 -21.30 -29.59
CA VAL A 76 -6.57 -20.73 -28.93
C VAL A 76 -6.65 -21.19 -27.48
N GLN A 77 -6.30 -22.46 -27.24
CA GLN A 77 -6.25 -23.02 -25.89
C GLN A 77 -5.13 -22.40 -25.07
N MET A 78 -3.97 -22.19 -25.70
CA MET A 78 -2.85 -21.50 -25.05
C MET A 78 -3.21 -20.07 -24.63
N ALA A 79 -3.97 -19.34 -25.46
CA ALA A 79 -4.49 -18.01 -25.11
C ALA A 79 -5.51 -18.05 -23.95
N HIS A 80 -6.38 -19.06 -23.89
CA HIS A 80 -7.30 -19.24 -22.77
C HIS A 80 -6.58 -19.49 -21.45
N HIS A 81 -5.54 -20.32 -21.44
CA HIS A 81 -4.72 -20.56 -20.24
C HIS A 81 -4.04 -19.28 -19.75
N PHE A 82 -3.55 -18.45 -20.67
CA PHE A 82 -2.97 -17.16 -20.32
C PHE A 82 -3.99 -16.19 -19.72
N LEU A 83 -5.18 -16.09 -20.31
CA LEU A 83 -6.26 -15.26 -19.79
C LEU A 83 -6.75 -15.74 -18.41
N TYR A 84 -6.85 -17.06 -18.22
CA TYR A 84 -7.16 -17.66 -16.92
C TYR A 84 -6.13 -17.23 -15.87
N ALA A 85 -4.84 -17.39 -16.17
CA ALA A 85 -3.77 -16.99 -15.25
C ALA A 85 -3.84 -15.51 -14.86
N LEU A 86 -4.11 -14.63 -15.83
CA LEU A 86 -4.32 -13.20 -15.57
C LEU A 86 -5.53 -12.96 -14.66
N GLN A 87 -6.66 -13.58 -14.96
CA GLN A 87 -7.89 -13.41 -14.17
C GLN A 87 -7.71 -13.88 -12.73
N THR A 88 -7.10 -15.05 -12.52
CA THR A 88 -6.85 -15.63 -11.19
C THR A 88 -6.01 -14.71 -10.30
N ILE A 89 -4.94 -14.10 -10.84
CA ILE A 89 -4.03 -13.25 -10.05
C ILE A 89 -4.53 -11.79 -9.97
N SER A 90 -5.30 -11.32 -10.95
CA SER A 90 -5.67 -9.90 -11.08
C SER A 90 -6.39 -9.34 -9.87
N LEU A 91 -7.34 -10.09 -9.29
CA LEU A 91 -8.13 -9.63 -8.15
C LEU A 91 -7.26 -9.52 -6.90
N ASP A 92 -6.32 -10.45 -6.72
CA ASP A 92 -5.44 -10.49 -5.55
C ASP A 92 -4.41 -9.36 -5.55
N VAL A 93 -3.71 -9.20 -6.67
CA VAL A 93 -2.77 -8.09 -6.86
C VAL A 93 -3.51 -6.76 -6.85
N GLY A 94 -4.67 -6.70 -7.52
CA GLY A 94 -5.51 -5.51 -7.57
C GLY A 94 -5.99 -5.07 -6.19
N ALA A 95 -6.43 -6.01 -5.34
CA ALA A 95 -6.86 -5.69 -3.97
C ALA A 95 -5.69 -5.24 -3.09
N PHE A 96 -4.53 -5.88 -3.19
CA PHE A 96 -3.32 -5.45 -2.46
C PHE A 96 -2.88 -4.03 -2.87
N LEU A 97 -2.84 -3.76 -4.18
CA LEU A 97 -2.49 -2.44 -4.70
C LEU A 97 -3.54 -1.39 -4.32
N ALA A 98 -4.83 -1.73 -4.36
CA ALA A 98 -5.88 -0.81 -3.95
C ALA A 98 -5.72 -0.39 -2.49
N ILE A 99 -5.44 -1.32 -1.58
CA ILE A 99 -5.23 -0.99 -0.15
C ILE A 99 -4.02 -0.07 0.03
N THR A 100 -2.90 -0.38 -0.62
CA THR A 100 -1.66 0.40 -0.47
C THR A 100 -1.76 1.78 -1.11
N VAL A 101 -2.42 1.90 -2.26
CA VAL A 101 -2.72 3.19 -2.90
C VAL A 101 -3.67 4.02 -2.03
N LEU A 102 -4.73 3.43 -1.48
CA LEU A 102 -5.63 4.13 -0.57
C LEU A 102 -4.87 4.66 0.67
N ALA A 103 -3.99 3.86 1.26
CA ALA A 103 -3.15 4.30 2.36
C ALA A 103 -2.23 5.47 1.96
N ALA A 104 -1.62 5.40 0.77
CA ALA A 104 -0.76 6.46 0.26
C ALA A 104 -1.51 7.76 -0.03
N LEU A 105 -2.79 7.69 -0.40
CA LEU A 105 -3.64 8.87 -0.63
C LEU A 105 -4.20 9.46 0.68
N ILE A 106 -4.57 8.60 1.64
CA ILE A 106 -5.16 9.02 2.92
C ILE A 106 -4.11 9.62 3.87
N ALA A 107 -2.89 9.08 3.86
CA ALA A 107 -1.85 9.47 4.81
C ALA A 107 -1.48 10.97 4.75
N PRO A 108 -1.21 11.58 3.58
CA PRO A 108 -0.95 13.02 3.50
C PRO A 108 -2.16 13.87 3.91
N ALA A 109 -3.38 13.46 3.54
CA ALA A 109 -4.62 14.15 3.90
C ALA A 109 -4.85 14.19 5.42
N SER A 110 -4.41 13.16 6.14
CA SER A 110 -4.57 13.03 7.59
C SER A 110 -3.63 13.92 8.40
N THR A 111 -2.47 14.28 7.85
CA THR A 111 -1.51 15.20 8.49
C THR A 111 -1.83 16.69 8.32
N GLY A 112 -2.96 17.01 7.70
CA GLY A 112 -3.33 18.37 7.34
C GLY A 112 -2.71 18.76 6.00
N GLY A 113 -3.53 18.64 4.94
CA GLY A 113 -3.36 19.40 3.70
C GLY A 113 -3.63 20.87 3.93
#